data_AF-I9FEV5-F1
#
_entry.id   AF-I9FEV5-F1
#
_cell.length_a   1.000
_cell.length_b   1.000
_cell.length_c   1.000
_cell.angle_alpha   90.00
_cell.angle_beta   90.00
_cell.angle_gamma   90.00
#
_symmetry.space_group_name_H-M   'P 1'
#
loop_
_entity.id
_entity.type
_entity.pdbx_description
1 polymer ?
#
loop_
_entity_poly.entity_id
_entity_poly.type
_entity_poly.pdbx_seq_one_letter_code
_entity_poly.pdbx_strand_id
1 'polypeptide(L)' 'MKKFMKIAFVAAFAAIAGYNIYSTQGRIAISDLALSDVEALARGEIVDYGGYELRQEGSCLVCRRDDTSTCNVHDQVPC' A
#
# COMPACT_ATOMS: atom_id res chain seq x y z
N MET A 1 -15.19 -31.82 -39.76
CA MET A 1 -13.97 -31.98 -38.93
C MET A 1 -13.09 -30.72 -38.90
N LYS A 2 -12.76 -30.09 -40.04
CA LYS A 2 -11.87 -28.90 -40.09
C LYS A 2 -12.32 -27.68 -39.24
N LYS A 3 -13.62 -27.42 -39.10
CA LYS A 3 -14.17 -26.33 -38.25
C LYS A 3 -14.03 -26.62 -36.75
N PHE A 4 -14.33 -27.85 -36.32
CA PHE A 4 -14.22 -28.24 -34.91
C PHE A 4 -12.79 -28.20 -34.39
N MET A 5 -11.82 -28.54 -35.22
CA MET A 5 -10.38 -28.42 -34.89
C MET A 5 -9.96 -26.98 -34.61
N LYS A 6 -10.46 -26.01 -35.39
CA LYS A 6 -10.18 -24.58 -35.18
C LYS A 6 -10.82 -24.07 -33.88
N ILE A 7 -12.06 -24.48 -33.62
CA ILE A 7 -12.78 -24.08 -32.40
C ILE A 7 -12.10 -24.67 -31.15
N ALA A 8 -11.69 -25.93 -31.20
CA ALA A 8 -10.98 -26.59 -30.10
C ALA A 8 -9.64 -25.90 -29.79
N PHE A 9 -8.91 -25.45 -30.82
CA PHE A 9 -7.66 -24.73 -30.65
C PHE A 9 -7.89 -23.37 -29.97
N VAL A 10 -8.84 -22.58 -30.45
CA VAL A 10 -9.18 -21.28 -29.83
C VAL A 10 -9.65 -21.45 -28.39
N ALA A 11 -10.46 -22.48 -28.11
CA ALA A 11 -10.93 -22.79 -26.75
C ALA A 11 -9.77 -23.17 -25.81
N ALA A 12 -8.80 -23.96 -26.28
CA ALA A 12 -7.62 -24.32 -25.50
C ALA A 12 -6.77 -23.10 -25.15
N PHE A 13 -6.55 -22.19 -26.11
CA PHE A 13 -5.83 -20.93 -25.86
C PHE A 13 -6.56 -20.03 -24.88
N ALA A 14 -7.88 -19.87 -25.02
CA ALA A 14 -8.69 -19.09 -24.11
C ALA A 14 -8.70 -19.69 -22.68
N ALA A 15 -8.73 -21.02 -22.56
CA ALA A 15 -8.66 -21.70 -21.27
C ALA A 15 -7.31 -21.51 -20.57
N ILE A 16 -6.20 -21.60 -21.31
CA ILE A 16 -4.84 -21.37 -20.76
C ILE A 16 -4.67 -19.90 -20.36
N ALA A 17 -5.14 -18.96 -21.18
CA ALA A 17 -5.11 -17.53 -20.85
C ALA A 17 -5.99 -17.18 -19.64
N GLY A 18 -7.21 -17.73 -19.59
CA GLY A 18 -8.14 -17.54 -18.47
C GLY A 18 -7.65 -18.18 -17.16
N TYR A 19 -6.98 -19.34 -17.23
CA TYR A 19 -6.38 -19.99 -16.06
C TYR A 19 -5.23 -19.17 -15.49
N ASN A 20 -4.39 -18.56 -16.34
CA ASN A 20 -3.34 -17.64 -15.91
C ASN A 20 -3.90 -16.38 -15.23
N ILE A 21 -5.02 -15.83 -15.72
CA ILE A 21 -5.67 -14.69 -15.04
C ILE A 21 -6.14 -15.08 -13.64
N TYR A 22 -6.72 -16.27 -13.48
CA TYR A 22 -7.18 -16.76 -12.18
C TYR A 22 -6.03 -17.06 -11.21
N SER A 23 -4.91 -17.60 -11.69
CA SER A 23 -3.71 -17.86 -10.87
C SER A 23 -3.01 -16.57 -10.41
N THR A 24 -3.25 -15.45 -11.07
CA THR A 24 -2.59 -14.16 -10.78
C THR A 24 -3.38 -13.31 -9.77
N GLN A 25 -4.62 -13.67 -9.39
CA GLN A 25 -5.43 -12.91 -8.42
C GLN A 25 -4.96 -13.03 -6.96
N GLY A 26 -4.11 -13.99 -6.63
CA GLY A 26 -3.73 -14.28 -5.24
C GLY A 26 -2.52 -13.51 -4.73
N ARG A 27 -1.74 -12.85 -5.60
CA ARG A 27 -0.51 -12.17 -5.20
C ARG A 27 -0.33 -10.94 -6.07
N ILE A 28 -0.84 -9.81 -5.62
CA ILE A 28 -0.17 -8.54 -5.88
C ILE A 28 1.16 -8.65 -5.13
N ALA A 29 2.12 -9.36 -5.72
CA ALA A 29 3.48 -9.41 -5.24
C ALA A 29 4.07 -8.05 -5.56
N ILE A 30 3.85 -7.09 -4.66
CA ILE A 30 4.54 -5.82 -4.72
C ILE A 30 6.01 -6.16 -4.52
N SER A 31 6.77 -5.98 -5.61
CA SER A 31 8.22 -6.18 -5.60
C SER A 31 8.86 -5.29 -4.55
N ASP A 32 9.92 -5.76 -3.88
CA ASP A 32 10.72 -4.95 -2.96
C ASP A 32 11.17 -3.62 -3.60
N LEU A 33 11.32 -3.61 -4.93
CA LEU A 33 11.63 -2.41 -5.71
C LEU A 33 10.50 -1.37 -5.65
N ALA A 34 9.24 -1.80 -5.74
CA ALA A 34 8.08 -0.90 -5.64
C ALA A 34 7.80 -0.47 -4.18
N LEU A 35 8.23 -1.26 -3.21
CA LEU A 35 8.10 -0.94 -1.78
C LEU A 35 9.16 0.10 -1.34
N SER A 36 10.38 -0.03 -1.86
CA SER A 36 11.46 0.97 -1.70
C SER A 36 11.07 2.35 -2.24
N ASP A 37 10.35 2.41 -3.36
CA ASP A 37 9.90 3.68 -3.94
C ASP A 37 8.80 4.35 -3.09
N VAL A 38 7.93 3.56 -2.44
CA VAL A 38 6.93 4.08 -1.47
C VAL A 38 7.63 4.59 -0.21
N GLU A 39 8.62 3.86 0.31
CA GLU A 39 9.40 4.30 1.44
C GLU A 39 10.22 5.57 1.11
N ALA A 40 10.71 5.69 -0.12
CA ALA A 40 11.38 6.90 -0.61
C ALA A 40 10.45 8.12 -0.71
N LEU A 41 9.15 7.92 -0.99
CA LEU A 41 8.15 8.99 -0.94
C LEU A 41 7.87 9.46 0.50
N ALA A 42 8.02 8.58 1.50
CA ALA A 42 7.86 8.91 2.91
C ALA A 42 9.10 9.61 3.52
N ARG A 43 10.27 9.56 2.86
CA ARG A 43 11.50 10.21 3.37
C ARG A 43 11.43 11.73 3.50
N GLY A 44 10.46 12.37 2.85
CA GLY A 44 10.22 13.81 2.96
C GLY A 44 9.31 14.21 4.13
N GLU A 45 8.79 13.25 4.90
CA GLU A 45 7.93 13.55 6.03
C GLU A 45 8.77 14.07 7.21
N ILE A 46 8.39 15.24 7.73
CA ILE A 46 8.92 15.72 9.00
C ILE A 46 8.26 14.87 10.09
N VAL A 47 8.99 13.84 10.52
CA VAL A 47 8.55 12.89 11.54
C VAL A 47 8.43 13.55 12.91
N ASP A 48 9.32 14.50 13.21
CA ASP A 48 9.42 15.15 14.52
C ASP A 48 9.17 16.65 14.41
N TYR A 49 8.10 17.14 15.03
CA TYR A 49 7.79 18.56 15.15
C TYR A 49 8.44 19.14 16.41
N GLY A 50 9.52 19.92 16.23
CA GLY A 50 10.11 20.72 17.30
C GLY A 50 9.20 21.88 17.70
N GLY A 51 9.10 22.13 19.01
CA GLY A 51 8.14 23.08 19.57
C GLY A 51 6.72 22.52 19.69
N TYR A 52 6.58 21.20 19.81
CA TYR A 52 5.29 20.52 20.00
C TYR A 52 5.40 19.42 21.06
N GLU A 53 4.31 19.22 21.80
CA GLU A 53 4.12 18.18 22.83
C GLU A 53 2.95 17.28 22.42
N LEU A 54 3.07 15.97 22.65
CA LEU A 54 1.95 15.04 22.47
C LEU A 54 0.96 15.20 23.63
N ARG A 55 -0.27 15.62 23.34
CA ARG A 55 -1.34 15.77 24.34
C ARG A 55 -2.48 14.81 24.11
N GLN A 56 -3.00 14.29 25.23
CA GLN A 56 -4.22 13.51 25.24
C GLN A 56 -5.43 14.42 25.26
N GLU A 57 -6.24 14.35 24.21
CA GLU A 57 -7.49 15.09 24.05
C GLU A 57 -8.65 14.10 23.91
N GLY A 58 -9.26 13.73 25.03
CA GLY A 58 -10.27 12.68 25.06
C GLY A 58 -9.68 11.30 24.71
N SER A 59 -10.16 10.68 23.63
CA SER A 59 -9.65 9.40 23.12
C SER A 59 -8.44 9.53 22.18
N CYS A 60 -7.95 10.75 21.97
CA CYS A 60 -7.02 11.07 20.89
C CYS A 60 -5.67 11.51 21.45
N LEU A 61 -4.61 11.31 20.67
CA LEU A 61 -3.26 11.83 20.94
C LEU A 61 -2.90 12.77 19.80
N VAL A 62 -2.63 14.04 20.10
CA VAL A 62 -2.38 15.07 19.08
C VAL A 62 -1.14 15.88 19.45
N CYS A 63 -0.28 16.17 18.47
CA CYS A 63 0.85 17.08 18.66
C CYS A 63 0.34 18.52 18.75
N ARG A 64 0.50 19.16 19.90
CA ARG A 64 0.10 20.55 20.13
C ARG A 64 1.32 21.41 20.40
N ARG A 65 1.29 22.69 19.96
CA ARG A 65 2.44 23.59 20.11
C ARG A 65 2.83 23.74 21.59
N ASP A 66 4.11 23.49 21.87
CA ASP A 66 4.79 23.62 23.14
C ASP A 66 6.27 23.89 22.86
N ASP A 67 6.73 25.13 23.01
CA ASP A 67 8.07 25.60 22.57
C ASP A 67 9.24 24.90 23.28
N THR A 68 8.97 23.94 24.16
CA THR A 68 9.95 23.18 24.95
C THR A 68 10.14 21.73 24.51
N SER A 69 9.26 21.19 23.68
CA SER A 69 9.17 19.76 23.40
C SER A 69 9.31 19.43 21.91
N THR A 70 9.56 18.16 21.62
CA THR A 70 9.48 17.61 20.26
C THR A 70 8.40 16.53 20.25
N CYS A 71 7.53 16.57 19.25
CA CYS A 71 6.44 15.60 19.10
C CYS A 71 6.59 14.80 17.81
N ASN A 72 6.54 13.48 17.91
CA ASN A 72 6.55 12.59 16.76
C ASN A 72 5.14 12.50 16.15
N VAL A 73 4.99 12.76 14.85
CA VAL A 73 3.71 12.72 14.16
C VAL A 73 3.09 11.31 14.14
N HIS A 74 3.91 10.26 14.20
CA HIS A 74 3.43 8.88 14.25
C HIS A 74 2.89 8.46 15.61
N ASP A 75 3.19 9.20 16.68
CA ASP A 75 2.59 8.98 18.00
C ASP A 75 1.17 9.55 18.09
N GLN A 76 0.71 10.31 17.08
CA GLN A 76 -0.64 10.84 17.05
C GLN A 76 -1.66 9.72 16.82
N VAL A 77 -2.74 9.75 17.60
CA VAL A 77 -3.86 8.82 17.50
C VAL A 77 -5.11 9.65 17.20
N PRO A 78 -5.72 9.49 16.02
CA PRO A 78 -6.92 10.25 15.66
C PRO A 78 -8.10 9.89 16.57
N CYS A 79 -8.95 10.89 16.81
CA CYS A 79 -10.35 10.70 17.19
C CYS A 79 -11.11 10.10 16.00
#